data_AF-A0A1U9KSW8-F1
#
_entry.id   AF-A0A1U9KSW8-F1
#
_cell.length_a   1.000
_cell.length_b   1.000
_cell.length_c   1.000
_cell.angle_alpha   90.00
_cell.angle_beta   90.00
_cell.angle_gamma   90.00
#
_symmetry.space_group_name_H-M   'P 1'
#
loop_
_entity.id
_entity.type
_entity.pdbx_description
1 polymer ?
#
loop_
_entity_poly.entity_id
_entity_poly.type
_entity_poly.pdbx_seq_one_letter_code
_entity_poly.pdbx_strand_id
1 'polypeptide(L)'
;MIDQMNNSPEPHVLDRLACPRDASGRPAGKAVISAASALGEAALKCTAAYVVDDRQAFIQDSATFLMTLLQIWQLGDVDQSDVFREIDHRRQLGDLLLKLSEDSSGNEQGPARRWRPASTKLP
;
A
#
# COMPACT_ATOMS: atom_id res chain seq x y z
N MET A 1 46.28 3.46 -6.65
CA MET A 1 45.64 4.12 -7.82
C MET A 1 44.39 3.31 -8.11
N ILE A 2 43.31 3.59 -7.38
CA ILE A 2 42.03 2.86 -7.47
C ILE A 2 41.08 3.81 -8.17
N ASP A 3 40.64 3.40 -9.36
CA ASP A 3 39.75 4.16 -10.23
C ASP A 3 38.38 4.35 -9.58
N GLN A 4 37.94 5.60 -9.53
CA GLN A 4 36.58 5.98 -9.20
C GLN A 4 35.68 5.65 -10.40
N MET A 5 35.07 4.47 -10.41
CA MET A 5 33.97 4.19 -11.32
C MET A 5 32.66 4.73 -10.74
N ASN A 6 32.45 6.02 -11.01
CA ASN A 6 31.20 6.57 -11.56
C ASN A 6 29.90 5.88 -11.13
N ASN A 7 29.43 6.19 -9.92
CA ASN A 7 28.08 5.86 -9.47
C ASN A 7 27.14 7.02 -9.89
N SER A 8 26.82 7.09 -11.19
CA SER A 8 25.73 7.94 -11.66
C SER A 8 24.41 7.39 -11.09
N PRO A 9 23.58 8.21 -10.42
CA PRO A 9 22.28 7.73 -9.96
C PRO A 9 21.42 7.44 -11.18
N GLU A 10 21.12 6.17 -11.44
CA GLU A 10 20.01 5.78 -12.30
C GLU A 10 18.78 6.57 -11.84
N PRO A 11 18.05 7.27 -12.74
CA PRO A 11 16.80 7.90 -12.35
C PRO A 11 15.90 6.82 -11.75
N HIS A 12 15.41 7.06 -10.53
CA HIS A 12 14.56 6.07 -9.86
C HIS A 12 13.43 5.69 -10.83
N VAL A 13 13.08 4.40 -10.93
CA VAL A 13 11.99 3.92 -11.80
C VAL A 13 10.69 4.74 -11.59
N LEU A 14 10.57 5.35 -10.41
CA LEU A 14 9.49 6.23 -9.97
C LEU A 14 9.51 7.63 -10.60
N ASP A 15 10.67 8.16 -11.00
CA ASP A 15 10.77 9.45 -11.72
C ASP A 15 10.14 9.38 -13.11
N ARG A 16 10.04 8.18 -13.68
CA ARG A 16 9.36 7.92 -14.96
C ARG A 16 7.83 7.91 -14.85
N LEU A 17 7.28 7.96 -13.63
CA LEU A 17 5.84 7.96 -13.39
C LEU A 17 5.22 9.36 -13.34
N ALA A 18 6.03 10.41 -13.61
CA ALA A 18 5.59 11.80 -13.59
C ALA A 18 4.27 11.99 -14.35
N CYS A 19 3.22 12.33 -13.61
CA CYS A 19 1.89 12.47 -14.15
C CYS A 19 1.65 13.89 -14.73
N PRO A 20 0.81 14.02 -15.78
CA PRO A 20 0.44 15.31 -16.33
C PRO A 20 -0.31 16.17 -15.30
N ARG A 21 0.23 17.35 -15.00
CA ARG A 21 -0.41 18.37 -14.16
C ARG A 21 -0.96 19.50 -15.04
N ASP A 22 -2.08 20.09 -14.61
CA ASP A 22 -2.67 21.26 -15.26
C ASP A 22 -1.89 22.56 -14.93
N ALA A 23 -2.29 23.68 -15.51
CA ALA A 23 -1.65 24.98 -15.28
C ALA A 23 -1.71 25.46 -13.81
N SER A 24 -2.56 24.84 -12.97
CA SER A 24 -2.65 25.10 -11.53
C SER A 24 -1.83 24.11 -10.68
N GLY A 25 -1.06 23.23 -11.32
CA GLY A 25 -0.26 22.20 -10.65
C GLY A 25 -1.10 21.03 -10.12
N ARG A 26 -2.41 21.00 -10.39
CA ARG A 26 -3.30 19.90 -9.99
C ARG A 26 -3.26 18.77 -11.00
N PRO A 27 -3.49 17.52 -10.57
CA PRO A 27 -3.68 16.44 -11.52
C PRO A 27 -4.85 16.76 -12.45
N ALA A 28 -4.65 16.63 -13.77
CA ALA A 28 -5.74 16.85 -14.71
C ALA A 28 -6.88 15.86 -14.42
N GLY A 29 -8.13 16.32 -14.30
CA GLY A 29 -9.27 15.45 -13.91
C GLY A 29 -9.44 14.20 -14.79
N LYS A 30 -9.12 14.31 -16.10
CA LYS A 30 -9.09 13.16 -17.01
C LYS A 30 -8.00 12.14 -16.66
N ALA A 31 -6.83 12.59 -16.21
CA ALA A 31 -5.73 11.73 -15.79
C ALA A 31 -6.09 10.95 -14.52
N VAL A 32 -6.75 11.60 -13.56
CA VAL A 32 -7.24 10.95 -12.33
C VAL A 32 -8.26 9.85 -12.66
N ILE A 33 -9.26 10.16 -13.49
CA ILE A 33 -10.28 9.17 -13.89
C ILE A 33 -9.63 7.99 -14.62
N SER A 34 -8.71 8.27 -15.55
CA SER A 34 -8.01 7.23 -16.30
C SER A 34 -7.17 6.33 -15.39
N ALA A 35 -6.43 6.91 -14.44
CA ALA A 35 -5.62 6.15 -13.50
C ALA A 35 -6.49 5.29 -12.56
N ALA A 36 -7.60 5.84 -12.06
CA ALA A 36 -8.55 5.10 -11.24
C ALA A 36 -9.20 3.93 -12.00
N SER A 37 -9.59 4.14 -13.26
CA SER A 37 -10.10 3.05 -14.11
C SER A 37 -9.06 1.96 -14.34
N ALA A 38 -7.82 2.34 -14.65
CA ALA A 38 -6.72 1.39 -14.84
C ALA A 38 -6.42 0.60 -13.56
N LEU A 39 -6.48 1.23 -12.38
CA LEU A 39 -6.29 0.55 -11.10
C LEU A 39 -7.39 -0.50 -10.86
N GLY A 40 -8.65 -0.14 -11.12
CA GLY A 40 -9.77 -1.06 -11.00
C GLY A 40 -9.65 -2.26 -11.94
N GLU A 41 -9.23 -2.03 -13.19
CA GLU A 41 -8.98 -3.09 -14.15
C GLU A 41 -7.84 -4.03 -13.70
N ALA A 42 -6.72 -3.46 -13.23
CA ALA A 42 -5.59 -4.25 -12.74
C ALA A 42 -5.98 -5.10 -11.51
N ALA A 43 -6.77 -4.56 -10.59
CA ALA A 43 -7.28 -5.30 -9.43
C ALA A 43 -8.19 -6.47 -9.84
N LEU A 44 -9.05 -6.27 -10.84
CA LEU A 44 -9.89 -7.33 -11.38
C LEU A 44 -9.05 -8.42 -12.05
N LYS A 45 -8.03 -8.05 -12.84
CA LYS A 45 -7.13 -9.03 -13.49
C LYS A 45 -6.35 -9.87 -12.48
N CYS A 46 -5.83 -9.25 -11.41
CA CYS A 46 -5.18 -9.96 -10.31
C CYS A 46 -6.09 -11.06 -9.72
N THR A 47 -7.34 -10.70 -9.41
CA THR A 47 -8.29 -11.65 -8.81
C THR A 47 -8.70 -12.74 -9.80
N ALA A 48 -8.91 -12.40 -11.08
CA ALA A 48 -9.19 -13.37 -12.13
C ALA A 48 -8.04 -14.38 -12.31
N ALA A 49 -6.79 -13.89 -12.41
CA ALA A 49 -5.60 -14.74 -12.54
C ALA A 49 -5.43 -15.69 -11.35
N TYR A 50 -5.68 -15.21 -10.13
CA TYR A 50 -5.67 -16.04 -8.92
C TYR A 50 -6.74 -17.14 -8.96
N VAL A 51 -7.97 -16.80 -9.38
CA VAL A 51 -9.09 -17.77 -9.43
C VAL A 51 -8.83 -18.92 -10.41
N VAL A 52 -8.12 -18.66 -11.50
CA VAL A 52 -7.78 -19.70 -12.51
C VAL A 52 -6.42 -20.36 -12.28
N ASP A 53 -5.77 -20.09 -11.14
CA ASP A 53 -4.44 -20.59 -10.76
C ASP A 53 -3.33 -20.27 -11.79
N ASP A 54 -3.47 -19.15 -12.51
CA ASP A 54 -2.42 -18.64 -13.41
C ASP A 54 -1.44 -17.78 -12.61
N ARG A 55 -0.41 -18.44 -12.07
CA ARG A 55 0.63 -17.79 -11.26
C ARG A 55 1.39 -16.71 -12.03
N GLN A 56 1.64 -16.89 -13.32
CA GLN A 56 2.43 -15.93 -14.09
C GLN A 56 1.62 -14.65 -14.34
N ALA A 57 0.36 -14.80 -14.77
CA ALA A 57 -0.54 -13.67 -14.92
C ALA A 57 -0.75 -12.95 -13.58
N PHE A 58 -0.91 -13.70 -12.48
CA PHE A 58 -1.09 -13.11 -11.15
C PHE A 58 0.08 -12.20 -10.74
N ILE A 59 1.33 -12.62 -10.97
CA ILE A 59 2.52 -11.80 -10.68
C ILE A 59 2.53 -10.54 -11.54
N GLN A 60 2.24 -10.67 -12.83
CA GLN A 60 2.29 -9.55 -13.78
C GLN A 60 1.19 -8.52 -13.54
N ASP A 61 -0.03 -8.98 -13.29
CA ASP A 61 -1.16 -8.11 -12.97
C ASP A 61 -0.96 -7.43 -11.61
N SER A 62 -0.38 -8.13 -10.63
CA SER A 62 -0.04 -7.54 -9.32
C SER A 62 0.99 -6.42 -9.45
N ALA A 63 2.01 -6.60 -10.29
CA ALA A 63 2.98 -5.54 -10.58
C ALA A 63 2.30 -4.32 -11.23
N THR A 64 1.41 -4.56 -12.20
CA THR A 64 0.64 -3.50 -12.87
C THR A 64 -0.26 -2.74 -11.88
N PHE A 65 -0.92 -3.46 -10.98
CA PHE A 65 -1.73 -2.88 -9.90
C PHE A 65 -0.90 -1.95 -9.01
N LEU A 66 0.25 -2.41 -8.51
CA LEU A 66 1.12 -1.62 -7.65
C LEU A 66 1.64 -0.37 -8.35
N MET A 67 2.06 -0.49 -9.61
CA MET A 67 2.53 0.65 -10.41
C MET A 67 1.44 1.70 -10.62
N THR A 68 0.21 1.26 -10.89
CA THR A 68 -0.93 2.18 -11.07
C THR A 68 -1.35 2.83 -9.75
N LEU A 69 -1.24 2.10 -8.64
CA LEU A 69 -1.51 2.63 -7.30
C LEU A 69 -0.52 3.74 -6.92
N LEU A 70 0.77 3.55 -7.21
CA LEU A 70 1.80 4.57 -7.03
C LEU A 70 1.51 5.85 -7.85
N GLN A 71 1.04 5.70 -9.09
CA GLN A 71 0.64 6.85 -9.91
C GLN A 71 -0.53 7.62 -9.30
N ILE A 72 -1.51 6.93 -8.73
CA ILE A 72 -2.65 7.58 -8.05
C ILE A 72 -2.20 8.35 -6.81
N TRP A 73 -1.26 7.82 -6.03
CA TRP A 73 -0.70 8.54 -4.89
C TRP A 73 0.01 9.83 -5.34
N GLN A 74 0.82 9.75 -6.40
CA GLN A 74 1.47 10.94 -6.97
C GLN A 74 0.47 11.97 -7.49
N LEU A 75 -0.62 11.54 -8.14
CA LEU A 75 -1.70 12.43 -8.57
C LEU A 75 -2.38 13.10 -7.38
N GLY A 76 -2.55 12.36 -6.28
CA GLY A 76 -3.15 12.84 -5.03
C GLY A 76 -2.21 13.62 -4.12
N ASP A 77 -0.96 13.87 -4.53
CA ASP A 77 0.09 14.49 -3.70
C ASP A 77 0.36 13.74 -2.39
N VAL A 78 0.18 12.41 -2.42
CA VAL A 78 0.43 11.52 -1.30
C VAL A 78 1.84 10.95 -1.44
N ASP A 79 2.68 11.20 -0.44
CA ASP A 79 4.01 10.60 -0.37
C ASP A 79 3.89 9.09 -0.08
N GLN A 80 4.60 8.29 -0.88
CA GLN A 80 4.67 6.85 -0.71
C GLN A 80 5.10 6.45 0.70
N SER A 81 6.08 7.15 1.28
CA SER A 81 6.61 6.90 2.61
C SER A 81 5.56 7.06 3.71
N ASP A 82 4.59 7.95 3.54
CA ASP A 82 3.48 8.12 4.48
C ASP A 82 2.54 6.91 4.45
N VAL A 83 2.26 6.37 3.27
CA VAL A 83 1.46 5.15 3.14
C VAL A 83 2.16 3.95 3.77
N PHE A 84 3.46 3.78 3.51
CA PHE A 84 4.23 2.69 4.12
C PHE A 84 4.35 2.83 5.63
N ARG A 85 4.47 4.06 6.15
CA ARG A 85 4.46 4.32 7.59
C ARG A 85 3.14 3.90 8.22
N GLU A 86 2.02 4.19 7.58
CA GLU A 86 0.70 3.76 8.05
C GLU A 86 0.54 2.23 8.00
N ILE A 87 1.03 1.57 6.95
CA ILE A 87 1.03 0.09 6.85
C ILE A 87 1.82 -0.53 8.01
N ASP A 88 3.03 -0.02 8.30
CA ASP A 88 3.84 -0.54 9.40
C ASP A 88 3.19 -0.24 10.76
N HIS A 89 2.59 0.93 10.94
CA HIS A 89 1.82 1.25 12.15
C HIS A 89 0.67 0.26 12.38
N ARG A 90 -0.10 -0.09 11.34
CA ARG A 90 -1.14 -1.13 11.42
C ARG A 90 -0.59 -2.50 11.75
N ARG A 91 0.57 -2.85 11.19
CA ARG A 91 1.26 -4.12 11.48
C ARG A 91 1.67 -4.19 12.96
N GLN A 92 2.31 -3.13 13.47
CA GLN A 92 2.72 -3.04 14.87
C GLN A 92 1.52 -3.12 15.84
N LEU A 93 0.43 -2.44 15.51
CA LEU A 93 -0.80 -2.51 16.31
C LEU A 93 -1.39 -3.92 16.31
N GLY A 94 -1.39 -4.60 15.16
CA GLY A 94 -1.79 -6.00 15.06
C GLY A 94 -0.96 -6.92 15.96
N ASP A 95 0.37 -6.78 15.92
CA ASP A 95 1.29 -7.55 16.76
C ASP A 95 1.02 -7.32 18.26
N LEU A 96 0.74 -6.08 18.66
CA LEU A 96 0.42 -5.74 20.06
C LEU A 96 -0.91 -6.36 20.52
N LEU A 97 -1.95 -6.27 19.69
CA LEU A 97 -3.26 -6.85 19.99
C LEU A 97 -3.19 -8.37 20.11
N LEU A 98 -2.38 -9.02 19.26
CA LEU A 98 -2.16 -10.47 19.35
C LEU A 98 -1.51 -10.83 20.70
N LYS A 99 -0.43 -10.16 21.09
CA LYS A 99 0.24 -10.38 22.39
C LYS A 99 -0.70 -10.19 23.57
N LEU A 100 -1.49 -9.12 23.59
CA LEU A 100 -2.46 -8.87 24.65
C LEU A 100 -3.52 -9.99 24.74
N SER A 101 -3.93 -10.55 23.60
CA SER A 101 -4.89 -11.66 23.56
C SER A 101 -4.29 -12.97 24.11
N GLU A 102 -3.02 -13.23 23.82
CA GLU A 102 -2.28 -14.40 24.31
C GLU A 102 -2.00 -14.28 25.82
N ASP A 103 -1.56 -13.11 26.29
CA ASP A 103 -1.28 -12.83 27.70
C ASP A 103 -2.56 -12.91 28.56
N SER A 104 -3.70 -12.50 28.02
CA SER A 104 -5.00 -12.61 28.70
C SER A 104 -5.47 -14.06 28.86
N SER A 105 -5.07 -14.94 27.93
CA SER A 105 -5.45 -16.36 27.94
C SER A 105 -4.63 -17.19 28.95
N GLY A 106 -3.50 -16.68 29.43
CA GLY A 106 -2.63 -17.35 30.41
C GLY A 106 -3.01 -17.15 31.88
N ASN A 107 -3.96 -16.25 32.18
CA ASN A 107 -4.31 -15.86 33.56
C ASN A 107 -5.72 -16.31 34.01
N GLU A 108 -6.34 -17.29 33.33
CA GLU A 108 -7.66 -17.80 33.70
C GLU A 108 -7.60 -18.81 34.85
N GLN A 109 -7.41 -18.30 36.07
CA GLN A 109 -7.92 -18.91 37.31
C GLN A 109 -9.13 -18.12 37.88
N GLY A 110 -9.80 -17.30 37.06
CA GLY A 110 -10.99 -16.54 37.46
C GLY A 110 -11.97 -16.35 36.31
N PRO A 111 -13.27 -16.15 36.57
CA PRO A 111 -14.32 -16.23 35.55
C PRO A 111 -14.11 -15.18 34.46
N ALA A 112 -13.96 -15.68 33.23
CA ALA A 112 -13.74 -14.97 31.98
C ALA A 112 -14.53 -13.64 31.89
N ARG A 113 -13.88 -12.53 32.22
CA ARG A 113 -14.41 -11.20 31.91
C ARG A 113 -14.25 -10.99 30.41
N ARG A 114 -15.33 -11.20 29.66
CA ARG A 114 -15.43 -10.82 28.24
C ARG A 114 -14.95 -9.38 28.07
N TRP A 115 -13.83 -9.24 27.39
CA TRP A 115 -13.26 -7.95 27.04
C TRP A 115 -14.28 -7.20 26.15
N ARG A 116 -14.78 -6.06 26.63
CA ARG A 116 -15.52 -5.10 25.81
C ARG A 116 -14.59 -3.92 25.60
N PRO A 117 -14.06 -3.70 24.39
CA PRO A 117 -13.37 -2.46 24.09
C PRO A 117 -14.34 -1.32 24.35
N ALA A 118 -14.06 -0.47 25.34
CA ALA A 118 -14.78 0.77 25.50
C ALA A 118 -14.51 1.59 24.25
N SER A 119 -15.54 1.77 23.42
CA SER A 119 -15.52 2.56 22.20
C SER A 119 -14.84 3.91 22.47
N THR A 120 -13.57 4.00 22.12
CA THR A 120 -12.88 5.28 21.99
C THR A 120 -13.23 5.77 20.61
N LYS A 121 -14.13 6.76 20.57
CA LYS A 121 -14.39 7.59 19.40
C LYS A 121 -13.05 7.88 18.72
N LEU A 122 -12.88 7.33 17.52
CA LEU A 122 -11.88 7.80 16.59
C LEU A 122 -12.23 9.28 16.30
N PRO A 123 -11.26 10.21 16.39
CA PRO A 123 -11.49 11.61 16.05
C PRO A 123 -11.88 11.77 14.58
#